data_AF-A0A7X6YB09-F1
#
_entry.id   AF-A0A7X6YB09-F1
#
_cell.length_a   1.000
_cell.length_b   1.000
_cell.length_c   1.000
_cell.angle_alpha   90.00
_cell.angle_beta   90.00
_cell.angle_gamma   90.00
#
_symmetry.space_group_name_H-M   'P 1'
#
loop_
_entity.id
_entity.type
_entity.pdbx_description
1 polymer ?
#
loop_
_entity_poly.entity_id
_entity_poly.type
_entity_poly.pdbx_seq_one_letter_code
_entity_poly.pdbx_strand_id
1 'polypeptide(L)'
;VYPRYTRLEAFEIPLGTRNRNELSAARDLAREALEFHGCREFRDGDALRHVHPRSSARLGVPVVKEFQAEGRSRTAVLVDTYEGGVGERFRVGITRAAPVEAALALAAAVADALSTSDRVLELLVAGPTVHRFVSQGRIGYLEAVLDILAAVEPSRSDPLDALEPLLLDEIHAIQSVCLILTRWDARRASLARTIDAWGIGLKTVLLVPRTGSPAGVPPEVVCVPVKAVLRGEVSVV
;
A
#
# COMPACT_ATOMS: atom_id res chain seq x y z
N VAL A 1 3.73 19.59 3.84
CA VAL A 1 3.39 19.74 2.40
C VAL A 1 3.08 18.35 1.89
N TYR A 2 1.93 18.11 1.27
CA TYR A 2 1.60 16.78 0.75
C TYR A 2 2.51 16.40 -0.43
N PRO A 3 2.82 15.10 -0.60
CA PRO A 3 3.54 14.65 -1.78
C PRO A 3 2.71 14.98 -3.02
N ARG A 4 3.32 15.70 -3.98
CA ARG A 4 2.70 15.90 -5.29
C ARG A 4 2.78 14.58 -6.05
N TYR A 5 1.63 14.01 -6.40
CA TYR A 5 1.56 12.78 -7.18
C TYR A 5 0.67 12.95 -8.42
N THR A 6 0.85 12.06 -9.39
CA THR A 6 -0.03 11.93 -10.55
C THR A 6 -0.80 10.63 -10.43
N ARG A 7 -2.11 10.69 -10.69
CA ARG A 7 -2.97 9.51 -10.70
C ARG A 7 -2.48 8.52 -11.77
N LEU A 8 -2.41 7.25 -11.39
CA LEU A 8 -2.16 6.16 -12.33
C LEU A 8 -3.41 5.91 -13.18
N GLU A 9 -3.25 5.84 -14.49
CA GLU A 9 -4.30 5.41 -15.43
C GLU A 9 -4.55 3.91 -15.31
N ALA A 10 -3.48 3.13 -15.07
CA ALA A 10 -3.58 1.70 -14.82
C ALA A 10 -2.61 1.27 -13.71
N PHE A 11 -3.12 0.49 -12.78
CA PHE A 11 -2.32 -0.12 -11.72
C PHE A 11 -2.84 -1.52 -11.44
N GLU A 12 -2.03 -2.52 -11.74
CA GLU A 12 -2.37 -3.92 -11.53
C GLU A 12 -1.40 -4.57 -10.56
N ILE A 13 -1.96 -5.12 -9.48
CA ILE A 13 -1.25 -6.00 -8.55
C ILE A 13 -1.84 -7.41 -8.68
N PRO A 14 -1.00 -8.43 -8.95
CA PRO A 14 -1.46 -9.81 -9.04
C PRO A 14 -2.02 -10.27 -7.69
N LEU A 15 -2.98 -11.20 -7.74
CA LEU A 15 -3.41 -11.92 -6.55
C LEU A 15 -2.58 -13.19 -6.41
N GLY A 16 -2.14 -13.45 -5.18
CA GLY A 16 -1.39 -14.65 -4.84
C GLY A 16 -2.11 -15.95 -5.23
N THR A 17 -1.34 -17.00 -5.46
CA THR A 17 -1.87 -18.37 -5.67
C THR A 17 -2.42 -18.96 -4.37
N ARG A 18 -1.94 -18.51 -3.21
CA ARG A 18 -2.19 -19.11 -1.89
C ARG A 18 -3.68 -19.22 -1.54
N ASN A 19 -4.52 -18.28 -1.98
CA ASN A 19 -5.96 -18.29 -1.70
C ASN A 19 -6.80 -18.04 -2.96
N ARG A 20 -6.31 -18.35 -4.17
CA ARG A 20 -6.99 -17.99 -5.43
C ARG A 20 -8.41 -18.55 -5.52
N ASN A 21 -8.61 -19.78 -5.06
CA ASN A 21 -9.91 -20.46 -5.09
C ASN A 21 -10.84 -19.98 -3.96
N GLU A 22 -10.31 -19.78 -2.75
CA GLU A 22 -11.06 -19.28 -1.60
C GLU A 22 -11.51 -17.82 -1.80
N LEU A 23 -10.67 -16.97 -2.39
CA LEU A 23 -11.00 -15.59 -2.72
C LEU A 23 -11.96 -15.48 -3.90
N SER A 24 -11.89 -16.39 -4.88
CA SER A 24 -12.88 -16.43 -5.96
C SER A 24 -14.25 -16.80 -5.38
N ALA A 25 -14.31 -17.86 -4.56
CA ALA A 25 -15.54 -18.26 -3.89
C ALA A 25 -16.07 -17.18 -2.94
N ALA A 26 -15.19 -16.54 -2.15
CA ALA A 26 -15.56 -15.45 -1.25
C ALA A 26 -15.97 -14.18 -2.01
N ARG A 27 -15.40 -13.89 -3.18
CA ARG A 27 -15.84 -12.78 -4.05
C ARG A 27 -17.20 -13.04 -4.68
N ASP A 28 -17.43 -14.27 -5.13
CA ASP A 28 -18.71 -14.67 -5.70
C ASP A 28 -19.81 -14.61 -4.61
N LEU A 29 -19.50 -15.03 -3.38
CA LEU A 29 -20.36 -14.88 -2.20
C LEU A 29 -20.53 -13.41 -1.74
N ALA A 30 -19.46 -12.61 -1.69
CA ALA A 30 -19.50 -11.20 -1.28
C ALA A 30 -20.19 -10.29 -2.29
N ARG A 31 -20.20 -10.67 -3.58
CA ARG A 31 -21.02 -10.01 -4.60
C ARG A 31 -22.52 -10.23 -4.38
N GLU A 32 -22.89 -11.28 -3.63
CA GLU A 32 -24.28 -11.60 -3.26
C GLU A 32 -24.64 -11.21 -1.81
N ALA A 33 -23.70 -10.99 -0.88
CA ALA A 33 -24.02 -10.64 0.50
C ALA A 33 -23.03 -9.66 1.16
N LEU A 34 -23.55 -8.49 1.57
CA LEU A 34 -22.96 -7.71 2.68
C LEU A 34 -23.35 -8.41 3.99
N GLU A 35 -22.48 -9.26 4.54
CA GLU A 35 -22.77 -9.92 5.81
C GLU A 35 -22.65 -8.95 7.00
N PHE A 36 -23.64 -9.02 7.89
CA PHE A 36 -23.76 -8.19 9.08
C PHE A 36 -22.69 -8.62 10.11
N HIS A 37 -21.75 -7.73 10.42
CA HIS A 37 -20.66 -7.98 11.37
C HIS A 37 -21.01 -7.57 12.80
N GLY A 38 -21.75 -6.48 12.95
CA GLY A 38 -21.99 -5.92 14.26
C GLY A 38 -22.76 -4.62 14.23
N CYS A 39 -22.76 -3.95 15.37
CA CYS A 39 -23.46 -2.68 15.58
C CYS A 39 -22.55 -1.73 16.33
N ARG A 40 -22.45 -0.48 15.87
CA ARG A 40 -21.78 0.59 16.62
C ARG A 40 -22.67 1.83 16.72
N GLU A 41 -22.33 2.74 17.62
CA GLU A 41 -22.95 4.06 17.65
C GLU A 41 -22.70 4.82 16.35
N PHE A 42 -23.73 5.53 15.91
CA PHE A 42 -23.71 6.40 14.74
C PHE A 42 -22.68 7.52 14.91
N ARG A 43 -21.97 7.83 13.83
CA ARG A 43 -21.01 8.94 13.73
C ARG A 43 -21.42 9.82 12.56
N ASP A 44 -21.08 11.10 12.64
CA ASP A 44 -21.32 12.03 11.54
C ASP A 44 -20.62 11.53 10.26
N GLY A 45 -21.40 11.43 9.18
CA GLY A 45 -20.98 10.82 7.91
C GLY A 45 -21.53 9.41 7.65
N ASP A 46 -22.16 8.77 8.64
CA ASP A 46 -22.78 7.46 8.44
C ASP A 46 -24.06 7.51 7.60
N ALA A 47 -24.21 6.52 6.72
CA ALA A 47 -25.39 6.42 5.87
C ALA A 47 -26.63 5.98 6.68
N LEU A 48 -27.67 6.81 6.69
CA LEU A 48 -28.92 6.55 7.43
C LEU A 48 -29.59 5.22 7.07
N ARG A 49 -29.43 4.75 5.83
CA ARG A 49 -29.94 3.44 5.36
C ARG A 49 -29.34 2.24 6.11
N HIS A 50 -28.23 2.41 6.82
CA HIS A 50 -27.56 1.35 7.57
C HIS A 50 -27.89 1.39 9.08
N VAL A 51 -28.76 2.30 9.53
CA VAL A 51 -29.22 2.33 10.94
C VAL A 51 -29.96 1.04 11.27
N HIS A 52 -29.65 0.43 12.42
CA HIS A 52 -30.29 -0.77 12.94
C HIS A 52 -31.44 -0.40 13.90
N PRO A 53 -32.71 -0.33 13.45
CA PRO A 53 -33.78 0.32 14.22
C PRO A 53 -34.01 -0.34 15.58
N ARG A 54 -33.90 -1.67 15.63
CA ARG A 54 -34.10 -2.46 16.85
C ARG A 54 -33.00 -2.24 17.90
N SER A 55 -31.77 -1.97 17.47
CA SER A 55 -30.66 -1.72 18.40
C SER A 55 -30.69 -0.28 18.88
N SER A 56 -31.00 0.67 17.98
CA SER A 56 -31.21 2.06 18.34
C SER A 56 -32.34 2.24 19.35
N ALA A 57 -33.46 1.53 19.17
CA ALA A 57 -34.58 1.58 20.11
C ALA A 57 -34.24 1.00 21.49
N ARG A 58 -33.38 -0.03 21.55
CA ARG A 58 -32.99 -0.66 22.83
C ARG A 58 -31.97 0.17 23.61
N LEU A 59 -31.04 0.84 22.92
CA LEU A 59 -29.94 1.59 23.53
C LEU A 59 -30.24 3.09 23.69
N GLY A 60 -31.28 3.61 23.04
CA GLY A 60 -31.66 5.03 23.11
C GLY A 60 -30.75 5.98 22.33
N VAL A 61 -29.77 5.44 21.60
CA VAL A 61 -28.85 6.18 20.72
C VAL A 61 -28.89 5.58 19.31
N PRO A 62 -28.69 6.35 18.23
CA PRO A 62 -28.65 5.79 16.88
C PRO A 62 -27.50 4.79 16.73
N VAL A 63 -27.82 3.56 16.33
CA VAL A 63 -26.88 2.46 16.13
C VAL A 63 -26.85 2.08 14.65
N VAL A 64 -25.65 1.96 14.08
CA VAL A 64 -25.42 1.63 12.67
C VAL A 64 -24.91 0.19 12.56
N LYS A 65 -25.45 -0.54 11.58
CA LYS A 65 -24.94 -1.86 11.17
C LYS A 65 -23.52 -1.71 10.66
N GLU A 66 -22.57 -2.36 11.31
CA GLU A 66 -21.25 -2.60 10.73
C GLU A 66 -21.36 -3.84 9.85
N PHE A 67 -20.96 -3.69 8.60
CA PHE A 67 -20.82 -4.80 7.66
C PHE A 67 -19.34 -5.14 7.60
N GLN A 68 -18.98 -6.41 7.81
CA GLN A 68 -17.63 -6.86 7.50
C GLN A 68 -17.62 -7.14 6.01
N ALA A 69 -16.64 -6.57 5.33
CA ALA A 69 -16.29 -7.07 4.02
C ALA A 69 -15.50 -8.38 4.22
N GLU A 70 -16.18 -9.47 4.58
CA GLU A 70 -15.62 -10.79 4.29
C GLU A 70 -15.46 -10.89 2.77
N GLY A 71 -14.26 -11.22 2.29
CA GLY A 71 -13.96 -11.40 0.86
C GLY A 71 -13.15 -10.29 0.16
N ARG A 72 -12.85 -9.14 0.80
CA ARG A 72 -11.93 -8.16 0.22
C ARG A 72 -10.48 -8.61 0.36
N SER A 73 -9.75 -8.65 -0.76
CA SER A 73 -8.30 -8.88 -0.71
C SER A 73 -7.61 -7.71 -0.01
N ARG A 74 -6.79 -8.01 0.99
CA ARG A 74 -5.79 -7.12 1.58
C ARG A 74 -4.58 -6.99 0.65
N THR A 75 -4.20 -5.75 0.41
CA THR A 75 -2.96 -5.39 -0.27
C THR A 75 -2.10 -4.59 0.69
N ALA A 76 -0.91 -5.09 0.98
CA ALA A 76 0.11 -4.31 1.67
C ALA A 76 0.94 -3.50 0.67
N VAL A 77 1.20 -2.23 0.98
CA VAL A 77 2.11 -1.34 0.24
C VAL A 77 3.25 -1.01 1.17
N LEU A 78 4.44 -1.51 0.84
CA LEU A 78 5.67 -1.25 1.56
C LEU A 78 6.50 -0.23 0.78
N VAL A 79 6.89 0.86 1.44
CA VAL A 79 7.65 1.95 0.82
C VAL A 79 9.05 2.01 1.42
N ASP A 80 10.07 1.80 0.59
CA ASP A 80 11.47 2.00 0.96
C ASP A 80 11.78 3.51 0.96
N THR A 81 12.28 4.00 2.09
CA THR A 81 12.64 5.42 2.29
C THR A 81 14.14 5.59 2.49
N TYR A 82 14.93 4.55 2.22
CA TYR A 82 16.36 4.60 2.45
C TYR A 82 17.02 5.67 1.59
N GLU A 83 17.70 6.63 2.22
CA GLU A 83 18.37 7.73 1.52
C GLU A 83 19.77 7.39 0.99
N GLY A 84 20.25 6.17 1.29
CA GLY A 84 21.57 5.73 0.87
C GLY A 84 22.71 6.21 1.77
N GLY A 85 23.88 5.59 1.57
CA GLY A 85 25.12 5.97 2.26
C GLY A 85 25.64 7.34 1.78
N VAL A 86 26.68 7.87 2.46
CA VAL A 86 27.29 9.18 2.13
C VAL A 86 27.59 9.33 0.64
N GLY A 87 28.17 8.29 0.02
CA GLY A 87 28.51 8.30 -1.40
C GLY A 87 27.31 8.32 -2.36
N GLU A 88 26.20 7.66 -2.00
CA GLU A 88 24.96 7.69 -2.79
C GLU A 88 24.30 9.07 -2.68
N ARG A 89 24.29 9.67 -1.48
CA ARG A 89 23.77 11.03 -1.26
C ARG A 89 24.54 12.09 -2.04
N PHE A 90 25.88 11.97 -2.14
CA PHE A 90 26.67 12.86 -2.99
C PHE A 90 26.24 12.76 -4.46
N ARG A 91 26.01 11.55 -4.98
CA ARG A 91 25.52 11.36 -6.37
C ARG A 91 24.11 11.91 -6.55
N VAL A 92 23.21 11.69 -5.58
CA VAL A 92 21.85 12.23 -5.58
C VAL A 92 21.86 13.77 -5.58
N GLY A 93 22.67 14.40 -4.71
CA GLY A 93 22.84 15.85 -4.64
C GLY A 93 23.36 16.48 -5.94
N ILE A 94 24.18 15.75 -6.70
CA ILE A 94 24.61 16.15 -8.06
C ILE A 94 23.46 16.03 -9.07
N THR A 95 22.56 15.05 -8.91
CA THR A 95 21.46 14.77 -9.85
C THR A 95 20.12 15.46 -9.54
N ARG A 96 20.00 16.20 -8.42
CA ARG A 96 18.80 16.91 -7.90
C ARG A 96 17.53 16.09 -7.68
N ALA A 97 17.45 14.83 -8.11
CA ALA A 97 16.25 14.01 -7.99
C ALA A 97 16.30 13.18 -6.72
N ALA A 98 15.36 13.37 -5.78
CA ALA A 98 15.29 12.65 -4.53
C ALA A 98 14.51 11.32 -4.71
N PRO A 99 15.16 10.14 -4.63
CA PRO A 99 14.48 8.85 -4.82
C PRO A 99 13.37 8.61 -3.81
N VAL A 100 13.54 9.07 -2.57
CA VAL A 100 12.55 8.93 -1.50
C VAL A 100 11.30 9.78 -1.79
N GLU A 101 11.47 11.01 -2.27
CA GLU A 101 10.33 11.85 -2.66
C GLU A 101 9.51 11.21 -3.78
N ALA A 102 10.20 10.61 -4.76
CA ALA A 102 9.54 9.84 -5.81
C ALA A 102 8.85 8.58 -5.25
N ALA A 103 9.43 7.90 -4.26
CA ALA A 103 8.80 6.74 -3.61
C ALA A 103 7.51 7.14 -2.89
N LEU A 104 7.53 8.26 -2.16
CA LEU A 104 6.34 8.78 -1.48
C LEU A 104 5.27 9.27 -2.47
N ALA A 105 5.67 9.93 -3.55
CA ALA A 105 4.76 10.34 -4.62
C ALA A 105 4.12 9.13 -5.32
N LEU A 106 4.90 8.09 -5.62
CA LEU A 106 4.39 6.86 -6.20
C LEU A 106 3.48 6.11 -5.21
N ALA A 107 3.83 6.07 -3.93
CA ALA A 107 2.98 5.46 -2.89
C ALA A 107 1.63 6.17 -2.78
N ALA A 108 1.61 7.50 -2.87
CA ALA A 108 0.38 8.28 -2.93
C ALA A 108 -0.47 7.93 -4.16
N ALA A 109 0.16 7.81 -5.34
CA ALA A 109 -0.51 7.42 -6.57
C ALA A 109 -1.10 5.98 -6.50
N VAL A 110 -0.33 5.05 -5.92
CA VAL A 110 -0.78 3.67 -5.66
C VAL A 110 -1.93 3.65 -4.65
N ALA A 111 -1.88 4.45 -3.58
CA ALA A 111 -2.95 4.56 -2.61
C ALA A 111 -4.24 5.13 -3.23
N ASP A 112 -4.15 6.15 -4.09
CA ASP A 112 -5.30 6.67 -4.85
C ASP A 112 -5.89 5.59 -5.76
N ALA A 113 -5.05 4.87 -6.52
CA ALA A 113 -5.50 3.77 -7.37
C ALA A 113 -6.15 2.63 -6.56
N LEU A 114 -5.64 2.30 -5.38
CA LEU A 114 -6.23 1.29 -4.51
C LEU A 114 -7.51 1.78 -3.79
N SER A 115 -7.67 3.10 -3.61
CA SER A 115 -8.86 3.70 -2.98
C SER A 115 -10.12 3.54 -3.80
N THR A 116 -9.98 3.36 -5.12
CA THR A 116 -11.08 3.08 -6.04
C THR A 116 -11.29 1.58 -6.27
N SER A 117 -10.41 0.73 -5.71
CA SER A 117 -10.50 -0.73 -5.82
C SER A 117 -11.23 -1.36 -4.62
N ASP A 118 -11.80 -2.55 -4.80
CA ASP A 118 -12.43 -3.32 -3.71
C ASP A 118 -11.38 -4.09 -2.88
N ARG A 119 -10.41 -3.34 -2.32
CA ARG A 119 -9.28 -3.90 -1.56
C ARG A 119 -9.09 -3.16 -0.23
N VAL A 120 -8.64 -3.88 0.78
CA VAL A 120 -8.17 -3.26 2.02
C VAL A 120 -6.71 -2.89 1.83
N LEU A 121 -6.38 -1.60 1.96
CA LEU A 121 -5.01 -1.10 1.92
C LEU A 121 -4.38 -1.23 3.29
N GLU A 122 -3.17 -1.77 3.32
CA GLU A 122 -2.25 -1.70 4.45
C GLU A 122 -0.98 -0.98 4.01
N LEU A 123 -0.73 0.22 4.51
CA LEU A 123 0.48 0.99 4.22
C LEU A 123 1.51 0.75 5.32
N LEU A 124 2.72 0.40 4.90
CA LEU A 124 3.89 0.21 5.74
C LEU A 124 5.01 1.10 5.20
N VAL A 125 5.35 2.15 5.96
CA VAL A 125 6.42 3.08 5.59
C VAL A 125 7.20 3.44 6.84
N ALA A 126 8.53 3.38 6.76
CA ALA A 126 9.40 3.71 7.89
C ALA A 126 10.34 4.81 7.49
N GLY A 127 10.43 5.86 8.28
CA GLY A 127 11.52 6.86 8.24
C GLY A 127 12.45 6.63 9.43
N PRO A 128 12.71 7.65 10.25
CA PRO A 128 13.19 7.48 11.63
C PRO A 128 12.18 6.74 12.52
N THR A 129 10.89 6.87 12.21
CA THR A 129 9.77 6.20 12.88
C THR A 129 9.01 5.32 11.91
N VAL A 130 8.45 4.22 12.40
CA VAL A 130 7.59 3.33 11.61
C VAL A 130 6.16 3.86 11.62
N HIS A 131 5.56 3.98 10.44
CA HIS A 131 4.16 4.32 10.25
C HIS A 131 3.45 3.14 9.62
N ARG A 132 2.37 2.70 10.28
CA ARG A 132 1.47 1.68 9.79
C ARG A 132 0.06 2.24 9.70
N PHE A 133 -0.60 2.00 8.59
CA PHE A 133 -1.99 2.37 8.39
C PHE A 133 -2.77 1.23 7.75
N VAL A 134 -3.97 0.96 8.24
CA VAL A 134 -4.88 -0.03 7.67
C VAL A 134 -6.20 0.66 7.36
N SER A 135 -6.66 0.61 6.11
CA SER A 135 -7.92 1.26 5.72
C SER A 135 -9.14 0.65 6.39
N GLN A 136 -9.05 -0.63 6.79
CA GLN A 136 -10.15 -1.43 7.35
C GLN A 136 -11.44 -1.35 6.52
N GLY A 137 -11.33 -1.16 5.20
CA GLY A 137 -12.47 -1.04 4.30
C GLY A 137 -13.23 0.29 4.37
N ARG A 138 -12.68 1.31 5.05
CA ARG A 138 -13.22 2.69 5.06
C ARG A 138 -13.16 3.29 3.65
N ILE A 139 -14.05 4.22 3.36
CA ILE A 139 -14.00 5.07 2.16
C ILE A 139 -13.31 6.38 2.54
N GLY A 140 -12.59 7.02 1.60
CA GLY A 140 -11.97 8.32 1.84
C GLY A 140 -10.69 8.28 2.69
N TYR A 141 -10.06 7.12 2.83
CA TYR A 141 -8.80 6.98 3.59
C TYR A 141 -7.59 7.66 2.94
N LEU A 142 -7.72 8.12 1.69
CA LEU A 142 -6.61 8.69 0.92
C LEU A 142 -6.00 9.90 1.63
N GLU A 143 -6.81 10.78 2.21
CA GLU A 143 -6.32 11.95 2.93
C GLU A 143 -5.42 11.56 4.11
N ALA A 144 -5.85 10.60 4.94
CA ALA A 144 -5.05 10.08 6.04
C ALA A 144 -3.74 9.42 5.56
N VAL A 145 -3.75 8.76 4.40
CA VAL A 145 -2.54 8.21 3.80
C VAL A 145 -1.60 9.34 3.34
N LEU A 146 -2.13 10.39 2.70
CA LEU A 146 -1.33 11.54 2.27
C LEU A 146 -0.72 12.29 3.46
N ASP A 147 -1.45 12.42 4.57
CA ASP A 147 -0.94 12.99 5.82
C ASP A 147 0.27 12.20 6.35
N ILE A 148 0.16 10.87 6.38
CA ILE A 148 1.24 9.99 6.81
C ILE A 148 2.45 10.17 5.89
N LEU A 149 2.25 10.04 4.57
CA LEU A 149 3.33 10.14 3.58
C LEU A 149 4.01 11.52 3.61
N ALA A 150 3.27 12.59 3.90
CA ALA A 150 3.81 13.94 4.03
C ALA A 150 4.70 14.14 5.26
N ALA A 151 4.53 13.31 6.30
CA ALA A 151 5.31 13.34 7.53
C ALA A 151 6.53 12.40 7.50
N VAL A 152 6.64 11.53 6.50
CA VAL A 152 7.75 10.58 6.39
C VAL A 152 9.05 11.30 6.02
N GLU A 153 10.05 11.14 6.87
CA GLU A 153 11.42 11.55 6.58
C GLU A 153 12.26 10.40 6.00
N PRO A 154 13.26 10.69 5.14
CA PRO A 154 14.18 9.68 4.64
C PRO A 154 14.94 8.97 5.76
N SER A 155 15.15 7.65 5.64
CA SER A 155 15.84 6.86 6.65
C SER A 155 17.32 6.62 6.31
N ARG A 156 18.18 6.76 7.32
CA ARG A 156 19.63 6.49 7.24
C ARG A 156 20.00 5.05 7.54
N SER A 157 19.15 4.36 8.29
CA SER A 157 19.20 2.93 8.53
C SER A 157 18.30 2.21 7.54
N ASP A 158 18.53 0.92 7.33
CA ASP A 158 17.68 0.14 6.42
C ASP A 158 16.25 0.08 6.99
N PRO A 159 15.23 0.66 6.32
CA PRO A 159 13.87 0.64 6.84
C PRO A 159 13.28 -0.78 6.89
N LEU A 160 13.83 -1.72 6.12
CA LEU A 160 13.37 -3.11 6.14
C LEU A 160 13.60 -3.80 7.48
N ASP A 161 14.58 -3.36 8.28
CA ASP A 161 14.79 -3.93 9.62
C ASP A 161 13.55 -3.76 10.51
N ALA A 162 12.79 -2.69 10.30
CA ALA A 162 11.57 -2.41 11.06
C ALA A 162 10.29 -2.83 10.30
N LEU A 163 10.28 -2.73 8.96
CA LEU A 163 9.08 -3.02 8.15
C LEU A 163 8.88 -4.51 7.87
N GLU A 164 9.97 -5.27 7.67
CA GLU A 164 9.88 -6.69 7.31
C GLU A 164 9.23 -7.54 8.40
N PRO A 165 9.57 -7.42 9.70
CA PRO A 165 8.88 -8.18 10.74
C PRO A 165 7.38 -7.90 10.79
N LEU A 166 6.97 -6.62 10.68
CA LEU A 166 5.56 -6.23 10.69
C LEU A 166 4.79 -6.81 9.51
N LEU A 167 5.42 -6.82 8.33
CA LEU A 167 4.83 -7.43 7.15
C LEU A 167 4.68 -8.95 7.35
N LEU A 168 5.74 -9.62 7.81
CA LEU A 168 5.77 -11.07 8.00
C LEU A 168 4.85 -11.58 9.12
N ASP A 169 4.56 -10.76 10.13
CA ASP A 169 3.61 -11.12 11.19
C ASP A 169 2.17 -11.23 10.65
N GLU A 170 1.80 -10.37 9.70
CA GLU A 170 0.44 -10.32 9.12
C GLU A 170 0.33 -10.91 7.72
N ILE A 171 1.43 -11.39 7.16
CA ILE A 171 1.54 -11.90 5.78
C ILE A 171 0.51 -12.99 5.43
N HIS A 172 0.04 -13.77 6.41
CA HIS A 172 -1.02 -14.78 6.24
C HIS A 172 -2.38 -14.17 5.88
N ALA A 173 -2.65 -12.95 6.32
CA ALA A 173 -3.88 -12.21 6.03
C ALA A 173 -3.77 -11.37 4.74
N ILE A 174 -2.58 -11.30 4.13
CA ILE A 174 -2.27 -10.44 2.98
C ILE A 174 -2.28 -11.29 1.70
N GLN A 175 -3.05 -10.85 0.70
CA GLN A 175 -3.17 -11.54 -0.59
C GLN A 175 -2.23 -10.99 -1.66
N SER A 176 -1.85 -9.72 -1.50
CA SER A 176 -0.90 -9.08 -2.40
C SER A 176 0.00 -8.09 -1.67
N VAL A 177 1.23 -7.93 -2.16
CA VAL A 177 2.19 -6.93 -1.68
C VAL A 177 2.68 -6.09 -2.86
N CYS A 178 2.66 -4.77 -2.70
CA CYS A 178 3.35 -3.82 -3.55
C CYS A 178 4.60 -3.32 -2.82
N LEU A 179 5.79 -3.63 -3.36
CA LEU A 179 7.06 -3.09 -2.88
C LEU A 179 7.44 -1.90 -3.74
N ILE A 180 7.58 -0.71 -3.14
CA ILE A 180 8.13 0.48 -3.79
C ILE A 180 9.54 0.68 -3.25
N LEU A 181 10.55 0.44 -4.07
CA LEU A 181 11.95 0.36 -3.65
C LEU A 181 12.77 1.51 -4.26
N THR A 182 13.68 2.09 -3.49
CA THR A 182 14.62 3.13 -3.97
C THR A 182 15.94 2.55 -4.47
N ARG A 183 16.21 1.27 -4.16
CA ARG A 183 17.42 0.53 -4.53
C ARG A 183 17.14 -0.97 -4.65
N TRP A 184 18.05 -1.66 -5.32
CA TRP A 184 18.05 -3.12 -5.38
C TRP A 184 19.36 -3.67 -4.82
N ASP A 185 19.26 -4.56 -3.83
CA ASP A 185 20.38 -5.25 -3.21
C ASP A 185 19.94 -6.64 -2.70
N ALA A 186 20.87 -7.37 -2.07
CA ALA A 186 20.61 -8.71 -1.57
C ALA A 186 19.47 -8.77 -0.54
N ARG A 187 19.28 -7.73 0.30
CA ARG A 187 18.23 -7.71 1.32
C ARG A 187 16.85 -7.53 0.68
N ARG A 188 16.68 -6.55 -0.21
CA ARG A 188 15.41 -6.35 -0.96
C ARG A 188 15.08 -7.57 -1.82
N ALA A 189 16.09 -8.14 -2.49
CA ALA A 189 15.91 -9.35 -3.30
C ALA A 189 15.52 -10.56 -2.45
N SER A 190 16.04 -10.67 -1.22
CA SER A 190 15.64 -11.72 -0.29
C SER A 190 14.19 -11.57 0.16
N LEU A 191 13.77 -10.35 0.54
CA LEU A 191 12.38 -10.06 0.90
C LEU A 191 11.41 -10.42 -0.23
N ALA A 192 11.71 -10.00 -1.46
CA ALA A 192 10.90 -10.30 -2.64
C ALA A 192 10.76 -11.82 -2.84
N ARG A 193 11.87 -12.58 -2.76
CA ARG A 193 11.84 -14.06 -2.84
C ARG A 193 11.05 -14.70 -1.71
N THR A 194 11.16 -14.17 -0.48
CA THR A 194 10.38 -14.67 0.66
C THR A 194 8.89 -14.49 0.41
N ILE A 195 8.44 -13.30 -0.01
CA ILE A 195 7.01 -13.03 -0.28
C ILE A 195 6.50 -13.92 -1.43
N ASP A 196 7.27 -14.07 -2.50
CA ASP A 196 6.90 -14.91 -3.65
C ASP A 196 6.80 -16.39 -3.27
N ALA A 197 7.73 -16.90 -2.47
CA ALA A 197 7.69 -18.28 -1.95
C ALA A 197 6.44 -18.57 -1.10
N TRP A 198 5.81 -17.54 -0.54
CA TRP A 198 4.57 -17.67 0.22
C TRP A 198 3.34 -17.68 -0.68
N GLY A 199 3.50 -17.63 -2.00
CA GLY A 199 2.40 -17.65 -2.96
C GLY A 199 1.52 -16.39 -2.89
N ILE A 200 2.09 -15.27 -2.43
CA ILE A 200 1.43 -13.97 -2.32
C ILE A 200 1.68 -13.18 -3.60
N GLY A 201 0.67 -12.44 -4.05
CA GLY A 201 0.80 -11.68 -5.29
C GLY A 201 1.76 -10.53 -5.10
N LEU A 202 2.93 -10.58 -5.73
CA LEU A 202 3.97 -9.57 -5.57
C LEU A 202 4.02 -8.63 -6.77
N LYS A 203 3.97 -7.33 -6.51
CA LYS A 203 4.32 -6.28 -7.46
C LYS A 203 5.53 -5.54 -6.89
N THR A 204 6.63 -5.49 -7.62
CA THR A 204 7.82 -4.74 -7.19
C THR A 204 8.10 -3.62 -8.17
N VAL A 205 8.15 -2.40 -7.66
CA VAL A 205 8.47 -1.19 -8.41
C VAL A 205 9.79 -0.63 -7.89
N LEU A 206 10.80 -0.58 -8.75
CA LEU A 206 12.12 -0.07 -8.42
C LEU A 206 12.31 1.31 -9.04
N LEU A 207 12.58 2.30 -8.20
CA LEU A 207 12.94 3.64 -8.64
C LEU A 207 14.40 3.68 -9.08
N VAL A 208 14.61 4.05 -10.34
CA VAL A 208 15.93 4.08 -10.96
C VAL A 208 16.36 5.50 -11.33
N PRO A 209 17.66 5.85 -11.23
CA PRO A 209 18.13 7.19 -11.58
C PRO A 209 17.97 7.54 -13.07
N ARG A 210 17.96 6.53 -13.95
CA ARG A 210 17.85 6.64 -15.41
C ARG A 210 17.00 5.51 -15.95
N THR A 211 16.43 5.70 -17.14
CA THR A 211 15.71 4.66 -17.88
C THR A 211 16.61 3.45 -18.12
N GLY A 212 16.08 2.25 -17.86
CA GLY A 212 16.77 0.97 -18.00
C GLY A 212 16.72 0.13 -16.72
N SER A 213 16.90 -1.19 -16.88
CA SER A 213 16.99 -2.11 -15.75
C SER A 213 18.44 -2.23 -15.27
N PRO A 214 18.74 -2.00 -13.98
CA PRO A 214 20.06 -2.24 -13.41
C PRO A 214 20.46 -3.73 -13.51
N ALA A 215 21.75 -4.02 -13.59
CA ALA A 215 22.24 -5.39 -13.60
C ALA A 215 21.81 -6.14 -12.32
N GLY A 216 21.32 -7.38 -12.47
CA GLY A 216 20.87 -8.21 -11.35
C GLY A 216 19.45 -7.93 -10.85
N VAL A 217 18.71 -7.02 -11.50
CA VAL A 217 17.28 -6.81 -11.26
C VAL A 217 16.49 -7.80 -12.13
N PRO A 218 15.61 -8.64 -11.54
CA PRO A 218 14.75 -9.55 -12.30
C PRO A 218 13.78 -8.83 -13.25
N PRO A 219 13.38 -9.46 -14.37
CA PRO A 219 12.50 -8.84 -15.37
C PRO A 219 11.09 -8.52 -14.84
N GLU A 220 10.63 -9.19 -13.78
CA GLU A 220 9.35 -8.94 -13.12
C GLU A 220 9.33 -7.64 -12.30
N VAL A 221 10.49 -7.04 -12.03
CA VAL A 221 10.59 -5.77 -11.29
C VAL A 221 10.40 -4.61 -12.27
N VAL A 222 9.35 -3.81 -12.03
CA VAL A 222 9.03 -2.64 -12.84
C VAL A 222 9.99 -1.51 -12.49
N CYS A 223 10.91 -1.19 -13.40
CA CYS A 223 11.87 -0.10 -13.21
C CYS A 223 11.29 1.23 -13.68
N VAL A 224 11.12 2.17 -12.75
CA VAL A 224 10.53 3.49 -13.03
C VAL A 224 11.55 4.60 -12.77
N PRO A 225 11.82 5.50 -13.73
CA PRO A 225 12.75 6.60 -13.51
C PRO A 225 12.23 7.59 -12.46
N VAL A 226 13.08 7.95 -11.49
CA VAL A 226 12.75 8.94 -10.44
C VAL A 226 12.20 10.25 -11.03
N LYS A 227 12.83 10.75 -12.11
CA LYS A 227 12.39 11.99 -12.78
C LYS A 227 11.02 11.86 -13.43
N ALA A 228 10.67 10.69 -13.96
CA ALA A 228 9.37 10.47 -14.59
C ALA A 228 8.25 10.53 -13.55
N VAL A 229 8.46 9.93 -12.36
CA VAL A 229 7.50 10.02 -11.25
C VAL A 229 7.30 11.46 -10.82
N LEU A 230 8.38 12.20 -10.55
CA LEU A 230 8.30 13.59 -10.05
C LEU A 230 7.71 14.56 -11.07
N ARG A 231 7.79 14.26 -12.37
CA ARG A 231 7.16 15.05 -13.43
C ARG A 231 5.72 14.62 -13.72
N GLY A 232 5.27 13.51 -13.14
CA GLY A 232 3.95 12.97 -13.41
C GLY A 232 3.82 12.28 -14.76
N GLU A 233 4.92 11.79 -15.32
CA GLU A 233 4.97 11.08 -16.62
C GLU A 233 4.66 9.58 -16.47
N VAL A 234 4.49 9.10 -15.24
CA VAL A 234 4.19 7.69 -14.92
C VAL A 234 2.68 7.54 -14.79
N SER A 235 2.05 6.93 -15.79
CA SER A 235 0.62 6.62 -15.78
C SER A 235 0.31 5.13 -15.62
N VAL A 236 1.29 4.25 -15.83
CA VAL A 236 1.11 2.79 -15.72
C VAL A 236 2.23 2.19 -14.91
N VAL A 237 1.85 1.36 -13.94
CA VAL A 237 2.80 0.65 -13.07
C VAL A 237 2.41 -0.80 -12.90
#